data_AF-A0A930WMA2-F1
#
_entry.id   AF-A0A930WMA2-F1
#
_cell.length_a   1.000
_cell.length_b   1.000
_cell.length_c   1.000
_cell.angle_alpha   90.00
_cell.angle_beta   90.00
_cell.angle_gamma   90.00
#
_symmetry.space_group_name_H-M   'P 1'
#
loop_
_entity.id
_entity.type
_entity.pdbx_description
1 polymer ?
#
loop_
_entity_poly.entity_id
_entity_poly.type
_entity_poly.pdbx_seq_one_letter_code
_entity_poly.pdbx_strand_id
1 'polypeptide(L)'
;MIEVSKLIRQYIDFFEQLNSNQHIDNSEYLIDLKACENEIEDYLEQLKNGVTLLDKKKNKISSSKDQDYTTGFVDVLLALDGLADSFSEFKQSSIKLNKQFMYHSGEITKKEYLDDGILNVEIVDDEENESGEI
;
A
#
# COMPACT_ATOMS: atom_id res chain seq x y z
N MET A 1 17.71 6.76 5.19
CA MET A 1 16.38 6.83 4.57
C MET A 1 16.49 6.34 3.14
N ILE A 2 15.76 5.26 2.83
CA ILE A 2 15.67 4.67 1.49
C ILE A 2 14.81 5.60 0.62
N GLU A 3 15.08 5.66 -0.69
CA GLU A 3 14.45 6.62 -1.60
C GLU A 3 12.91 6.57 -1.58
N VAL A 4 12.34 5.37 -1.48
CA VAL A 4 10.90 5.15 -1.33
C VAL A 4 10.34 5.78 -0.06
N SER A 5 10.97 5.58 1.10
CA SER A 5 10.53 6.19 2.37
C SER A 5 10.50 7.72 2.29
N LYS A 6 11.46 8.33 1.58
CA LYS A 6 11.48 9.77 1.36
C LYS A 6 10.29 10.24 0.52
N LEU A 7 9.93 9.51 -0.53
CA LEU A 7 8.76 9.83 -1.36
C LEU A 7 7.45 9.68 -0.56
N ILE A 8 7.35 8.65 0.28
CA ILE A 8 6.20 8.44 1.17
C ILE A 8 6.06 9.61 2.15
N ARG A 9 7.15 10.01 2.82
CA ARG A 9 7.12 11.18 3.73
C ARG A 9 6.66 12.44 3.01
N GLN A 10 7.22 12.72 1.83
CA GLN A 10 6.84 13.89 1.04
C GLN A 10 5.35 13.90 0.67
N TYR A 11 4.79 12.73 0.35
CA TYR A 11 3.37 12.57 0.09
C TYR A 11 2.51 12.81 1.33
N ILE A 12 2.91 12.28 2.50
CA ILE A 12 2.22 12.53 3.77
C ILE A 12 2.27 14.03 4.11
N ASP A 13 3.46 14.64 4.05
CA ASP A 13 3.66 16.07 4.34
C ASP A 13 2.80 16.96 3.43
N PHE A 14 2.63 16.58 2.15
CA PHE A 14 1.73 17.28 1.24
C PHE A 14 0.29 17.30 1.76
N PHE A 15 -0.24 16.14 2.18
CA PHE A 15 -1.59 16.07 2.71
C PHE A 15 -1.73 16.78 4.05
N GLU A 16 -0.74 16.69 4.95
CA GLU A 16 -0.76 17.45 6.21
C GLU A 16 -0.90 18.96 5.96
N GLN A 17 -0.15 19.50 5.00
CA GLN A 17 -0.24 20.91 4.61
C GLN A 17 -1.58 21.23 3.94
N LEU A 18 -2.04 20.39 3.02
CA LEU A 18 -3.31 20.57 2.33
C LEU A 18 -4.47 20.63 3.33
N ASN A 19 -4.54 19.67 4.26
CA ASN A 19 -5.62 19.56 5.23
C ASN A 19 -5.62 20.72 6.22
N SER A 20 -4.42 21.15 6.65
CA SER A 20 -4.26 22.34 7.48
C SER A 20 -4.79 23.60 6.78
N ASN A 21 -4.49 23.77 5.49
CA ASN A 21 -4.93 24.91 4.69
C ASN A 21 -6.45 24.91 4.43
N GLN A 22 -7.07 23.73 4.38
CA GLN A 22 -8.50 23.57 4.13
C GLN A 22 -9.33 23.44 5.42
N HIS A 23 -8.70 23.49 6.59
CA HIS A 23 -9.35 23.26 7.90
C HIS A 23 -10.10 21.91 7.98
N ILE A 24 -9.56 20.87 7.33
CA ILE A 24 -10.13 19.51 7.35
C ILE A 24 -9.49 18.72 8.50
N ASP A 25 -10.31 18.14 9.38
CA ASP A 25 -9.83 17.19 10.39
C ASP A 25 -9.87 15.76 9.83
N ASN A 26 -8.68 15.24 9.52
CA ASN A 26 -8.46 13.88 9.07
C ASN A 26 -7.23 13.26 9.72
N SER A 27 -7.06 13.61 11.00
CA SER A 27 -5.99 13.15 11.86
C SER A 27 -5.87 11.62 11.89
N GLU A 28 -6.98 10.89 11.85
CA GLU A 28 -7.03 9.41 11.81
C GLU A 28 -6.25 8.85 10.60
N TYR A 29 -6.61 9.24 9.37
CA TYR A 29 -5.95 8.72 8.16
C TYR A 29 -4.48 9.14 8.06
N LEU A 30 -4.12 10.32 8.57
CA LEU A 30 -2.73 10.75 8.63
C LEU A 30 -1.91 9.94 9.65
N ILE A 31 -2.51 9.55 10.78
CA ILE A 31 -1.89 8.64 11.74
C ILE A 31 -1.65 7.28 11.10
N ASP A 32 -2.64 6.73 10.38
CA ASP A 32 -2.51 5.44 9.70
C ASP A 32 -1.40 5.49 8.63
N LEU A 33 -1.34 6.55 7.81
CA LEU A 33 -0.27 6.68 6.81
C LEU A 33 1.12 6.76 7.43
N LYS A 34 1.27 7.43 8.57
CA LYS A 34 2.55 7.50 9.31
C LYS A 34 2.91 6.16 9.94
N ALA A 35 1.92 5.37 10.37
CA ALA A 35 2.16 4.00 10.85
C ALA A 35 2.70 3.14 9.70
N CYS A 36 2.01 3.14 8.55
CA CYS A 36 2.48 2.42 7.37
C CYS A 36 3.87 2.88 6.90
N GLU A 37 4.18 4.17 6.96
CA GLU A 37 5.51 4.67 6.62
C GLU A 37 6.62 4.04 7.48
N ASN A 38 6.41 3.97 8.80
CA ASN A 38 7.38 3.37 9.72
C ASN A 38 7.54 1.88 9.44
N GLU A 39 6.44 1.15 9.23
CA GLU A 39 6.48 -0.27 8.89
C GLU A 39 7.21 -0.52 7.57
N ILE A 40 6.94 0.29 6.54
CA ILE A 40 7.63 0.21 5.25
C ILE A 40 9.14 0.46 5.44
N GLU A 41 9.54 1.43 6.27
CA GLU A 41 10.97 1.65 6.57
C GLU A 41 11.61 0.45 7.26
N ASP A 42 10.93 -0.15 8.25
CA ASP A 42 11.40 -1.34 8.95
C ASP A 42 11.56 -2.54 8.01
N TYR A 43 10.56 -2.81 7.16
CA TYR A 43 10.64 -3.91 6.20
C TYR A 43 11.66 -3.66 5.10
N LEU A 44 11.86 -2.42 4.65
CA LEU A 44 12.93 -2.11 3.70
C LEU A 44 14.33 -2.35 4.31
N GLU A 45 14.52 -2.05 5.60
CA GLU A 45 15.78 -2.36 6.29
C GLU A 45 15.94 -3.87 6.50
N GLN A 46 14.87 -4.60 6.83
CA GLN A 46 14.90 -6.07 6.89
C GLN A 46 15.27 -6.69 5.54
N LEU A 47 14.66 -6.21 4.44
CA LEU A 47 14.99 -6.64 3.08
C LEU A 47 16.47 -6.41 2.75
N LYS A 48 16.96 -5.20 3.07
CA LYS A 48 18.38 -4.84 2.87
C LYS A 48 19.32 -5.75 3.67
N ASN A 49 18.97 -6.08 4.91
CA ASN A 49 19.75 -6.99 5.74
C ASN A 49 19.78 -8.41 5.16
N GLY A 50 18.62 -8.94 4.76
CA GLY A 50 18.51 -10.25 4.13
C GLY A 50 19.34 -10.35 2.85
N VAL A 51 19.22 -9.36 1.94
CA VAL A 51 20.01 -9.30 0.71
C VAL A 51 21.52 -9.19 1.00
N THR A 52 21.91 -8.39 1.99
CA THR A 52 23.32 -8.22 2.36
C THR A 52 23.94 -9.52 2.88
N LEU A 53 23.19 -10.29 3.67
CA LEU A 53 23.63 -11.61 4.15
C LEU A 53 23.86 -12.56 2.97
N LEU A 54 22.91 -12.62 2.04
CA LEU A 54 23.00 -13.47 0.85
C LEU A 54 24.18 -13.07 -0.05
N ASP A 55 24.37 -11.78 -0.33
CA ASP A 55 25.46 -11.32 -1.19
C ASP A 55 26.85 -11.58 -0.58
N LYS A 56 27.00 -11.36 0.74
CA LYS A 56 28.26 -11.60 1.46
C LYS A 56 28.73 -13.06 1.35
N LYS A 57 27.81 -14.01 1.20
CA LYS A 57 28.10 -15.46 1.19
C LYS A 57 27.86 -16.13 -0.16
N LYS A 58 27.48 -15.40 -1.22
CA LYS A 58 27.10 -15.97 -2.53
C LYS A 58 28.05 -17.02 -3.11
N ASN A 59 29.35 -16.87 -2.94
CA ASN A 59 30.36 -17.80 -3.46
C ASN A 59 30.69 -18.97 -2.51
N LYS A 60 30.11 -18.98 -1.31
CA LYS A 60 30.37 -19.96 -0.23
C LYS A 60 29.15 -20.80 0.10
N ILE A 61 27.96 -20.36 -0.28
CA ILE A 61 26.71 -21.11 -0.08
C ILE A 61 26.71 -22.31 -1.03
N SER A 62 26.67 -23.50 -0.44
CA SER A 62 26.59 -24.77 -1.18
C SER A 62 25.36 -25.60 -0.79
N SER A 63 24.56 -25.12 0.16
CA SER A 63 23.39 -25.82 0.70
C SER A 63 22.43 -24.83 1.35
N SER A 64 21.13 -25.12 1.24
CA SER A 64 20.09 -24.39 1.96
C SER A 64 20.12 -24.60 3.48
N LYS A 65 20.95 -25.52 3.98
CA LYS A 65 21.19 -25.69 5.44
C LYS A 65 22.20 -24.69 6.01
N ASP A 66 22.86 -23.89 5.16
CA ASP A 66 23.70 -22.81 5.64
C ASP A 66 22.84 -21.79 6.39
N GLN A 67 23.27 -21.43 7.60
CA GLN A 67 22.48 -20.58 8.49
C GLN A 67 22.34 -19.16 7.94
N ASP A 68 23.40 -18.61 7.35
CA ASP A 68 23.37 -17.26 6.78
C ASP A 68 22.47 -17.23 5.53
N TYR A 69 22.52 -18.28 4.69
CA TYR A 69 21.57 -18.44 3.59
C TYR A 69 20.13 -18.50 4.08
N THR A 70 19.84 -19.38 5.03
CA THR A 70 18.48 -19.58 5.54
C THR A 70 17.94 -18.30 6.16
N THR A 71 18.75 -17.63 6.98
CA THR A 71 18.37 -16.38 7.65
C THR A 71 18.12 -15.28 6.62
N GLY A 72 19.06 -15.06 5.70
CA GLY A 72 18.90 -14.03 4.67
C GLY A 72 17.71 -14.28 3.75
N PHE A 73 17.42 -15.55 3.42
CA PHE A 73 16.26 -15.92 2.62
C PHE A 73 14.94 -15.68 3.36
N VAL A 74 14.85 -16.06 4.64
CA VAL A 74 13.67 -15.80 5.48
C VAL A 74 13.44 -14.30 5.66
N ASP A 75 14.50 -13.53 5.91
CA ASP A 75 14.39 -12.06 6.05
C ASP A 75 13.87 -11.41 4.76
N VAL A 76 14.31 -11.88 3.59
CA VAL A 76 13.78 -11.40 2.30
C VAL A 76 12.30 -11.72 2.18
N LEU A 77 11.86 -12.95 2.48
CA LEU A 77 10.45 -13.33 2.35
C LEU A 77 9.55 -12.54 3.31
N LEU A 78 9.90 -12.47 4.59
CA LEU A 78 9.12 -11.75 5.59
C LEU A 78 9.04 -10.25 5.29
N ALA A 79 10.15 -9.66 4.81
CA ALA A 79 10.14 -8.27 4.39
C ALA A 79 9.25 -8.02 3.17
N LEU A 80 9.24 -8.92 2.20
CA LEU A 80 8.38 -8.78 1.02
C LEU A 80 6.88 -8.90 1.37
N ASP A 81 6.53 -9.85 2.24
CA ASP A 81 5.15 -10.00 2.74
C ASP A 81 4.73 -8.75 3.51
N GLY A 82 5.57 -8.28 4.44
CA GLY A 82 5.31 -7.07 5.21
C GLY A 82 5.17 -5.82 4.34
N LEU A 83 6.03 -5.65 3.33
CA LEU A 83 5.89 -4.55 2.37
C LEU A 83 4.57 -4.62 1.60
N ALA A 84 4.16 -5.81 1.16
CA ALA A 84 2.90 -5.97 0.43
C ALA A 84 1.70 -5.53 1.28
N ASP A 85 1.68 -5.94 2.54
CA ASP A 85 0.62 -5.60 3.49
C ASP A 85 0.62 -4.09 3.80
N SER A 86 1.76 -3.52 4.22
CA SER A 86 1.84 -2.10 4.58
C SER A 86 1.57 -1.18 3.38
N PHE A 87 1.97 -1.55 2.15
CA PHE A 87 1.59 -0.78 0.96
C PHE A 87 0.10 -0.89 0.61
N SER A 88 -0.51 -2.05 0.85
CA SER A 88 -1.96 -2.23 0.68
C SER A 88 -2.73 -1.30 1.63
N GLU A 89 -2.33 -1.27 2.90
CA GLU A 89 -2.93 -0.38 3.91
C GLU A 89 -2.68 1.09 3.58
N PHE A 90 -1.44 1.46 3.23
CA PHE A 90 -1.08 2.81 2.82
C PHE A 90 -1.95 3.30 1.66
N LYS A 91 -2.21 2.44 0.67
CA LYS A 91 -3.11 2.74 -0.45
C LYS A 91 -4.54 2.97 0.03
N GLN A 92 -5.08 2.12 0.90
CA GLN A 92 -6.45 2.28 1.41
C GLN A 92 -6.62 3.58 2.20
N SER A 93 -5.69 3.88 3.10
CA SER A 93 -5.70 5.13 3.88
C SER A 93 -5.55 6.35 2.98
N SER A 94 -4.73 6.27 1.92
CA SER A 94 -4.61 7.31 0.90
C SER A 94 -5.92 7.56 0.14
N ILE A 95 -6.65 6.50 -0.24
CA ILE A 95 -7.96 6.62 -0.90
C ILE A 95 -8.97 7.30 0.01
N LYS A 96 -9.05 6.88 1.28
CA LYS A 96 -9.96 7.49 2.27
C LYS A 96 -9.64 8.97 2.50
N LEU A 97 -8.36 9.29 2.63
CA LEU A 97 -7.87 10.66 2.79
C LEU A 97 -8.28 11.54 1.60
N ASN A 98 -8.06 11.06 0.37
CA ASN A 98 -8.45 11.78 -0.84
C ASN A 98 -9.97 11.93 -0.99
N LYS A 99 -10.74 10.86 -0.70
CA LYS A 99 -12.22 10.93 -0.70
C LYS A 99 -12.73 11.98 0.28
N GLN A 100 -12.12 12.07 1.46
CA GLN A 100 -12.50 13.10 2.43
C GLN A 100 -12.22 14.50 1.90
N PHE A 101 -11.06 14.72 1.26
CA PHE A 101 -10.75 16.00 0.62
C PHE A 101 -11.79 16.36 -0.45
N MET A 102 -12.08 15.44 -1.38
CA MET A 102 -13.09 15.64 -2.44
C MET A 102 -14.49 15.96 -1.89
N TYR A 103 -14.86 15.33 -0.77
CA TYR A 103 -16.15 15.62 -0.12
C TYR A 103 -16.18 17.03 0.47
N HIS A 104 -15.11 17.46 1.14
CA HIS A 104 -15.02 18.80 1.73
C HIS A 104 -14.89 19.91 0.67
N SER A 105 -14.27 19.62 -0.48
CA SER A 105 -14.19 20.55 -1.62
C SER A 105 -15.51 20.64 -2.42
N GLY A 106 -16.47 19.75 -2.17
CA GLY A 106 -17.75 19.69 -2.87
C GLY A 106 -17.70 19.00 -4.22
N GLU A 107 -16.60 18.28 -4.52
CA GLU A 107 -16.43 17.52 -5.76
C GLU A 107 -17.26 16.23 -5.79
N ILE A 108 -17.53 15.63 -4.62
CA ILE A 108 -18.38 14.44 -4.49
C ILE A 108 -19.50 14.65 -3.47
N THR A 109 -20.60 13.94 -3.67
CA THR A 109 -21.73 13.93 -2.73
C THR A 109 -21.41 13.11 -1.48
N LYS A 110 -22.20 13.31 -0.41
CA LYS A 110 -22.13 12.47 0.79
C LYS A 110 -22.36 10.98 0.49
N LYS A 111 -23.19 10.67 -0.52
CA LYS A 111 -23.45 9.29 -0.94
C LYS A 111 -22.19 8.65 -1.50
N GLU A 112 -21.48 9.34 -2.39
CA GLU A 112 -20.22 8.87 -2.99
C GLU A 112 -19.07 8.81 -1.99
N TYR A 113 -19.07 9.70 -0.98
CA TYR A 113 -18.10 9.65 0.12
C TYR A 113 -18.28 8.40 1.00
N LEU A 114 -19.53 8.05 1.33
CA LEU A 114 -19.87 6.90 2.17
C LEU A 114 -19.84 5.56 1.42
N ASP A 115 -19.78 5.59 0.09
CA ASP A 115 -19.63 4.42 -0.75
C ASP A 115 -18.25 3.79 -0.50
N ASP A 116 -18.22 2.52 -0.09
CA ASP A 116 -17.00 1.76 0.15
C ASP A 116 -16.33 1.30 -1.16
N GLY A 117 -16.98 1.55 -2.32
CA GLY A 117 -16.45 1.18 -3.62
C GLY A 117 -16.52 -0.32 -3.90
N ILE A 118 -17.31 -1.09 -3.14
CA ILE A 118 -17.69 -2.44 -3.52
C ILE A 118 -18.69 -2.34 -4.68
N LEU A 119 -18.22 -2.65 -5.89
CA LEU A 119 -19.06 -2.80 -7.07
C LEU A 119 -20.02 -3.99 -6.86
N ASN A 120 -21.27 -3.72 -6.49
CA ASN A 120 -22.37 -4.69 -6.66
C ASN A 120 -22.67 -4.78 -8.16
N VAL A 121 -21.89 -5.57 -8.89
CA VAL A 121 -22.19 -5.89 -10.29
C VAL A 121 -23.30 -6.93 -10.26
N GLU A 122 -24.55 -6.52 -10.47
CA GLU A 122 -25.54 -7.45 -11.02
C GLU A 122 -25.04 -7.85 -12.41
N ILE A 123 -24.58 -9.10 -12.55
CA ILE A 123 -24.31 -9.68 -13.85
C ILE A 123 -25.68 -9.82 -14.52
N VAL A 124 -25.98 -8.93 -15.46
CA VAL A 124 -27.12 -9.08 -16.35
C VAL A 124 -26.67 -10.07 -17.43
N ASP A 125 -27.12 -11.32 -17.34
CA ASP A 125 -26.97 -12.29 -18.43
C ASP A 125 -27.84 -11.84 -19.61
N ASP A 126 -27.30 -10.96 -20.46
CA ASP A 126 -27.87 -10.68 -21.78
C ASP A 126 -27.46 -11.79 -22.76
N GLU A 127 -27.92 -13.02 -22.52
CA GLU A 127 -28.00 -14.06 -23.55
C GLU A 127 -29.42 -14.08 -24.16
N GLU A 128 -29.73 -13.08 -24.99
CA GLU A 128 -30.67 -13.27 -26.11
C GLU A 128 -29.92 -13.04 -27.42
N ASN A 129 -29.11 -14.04 -27.79
CA ASN A 129 -28.56 -14.15 -29.13
C ASN A 129 -29.69 -14.29 -30.15
N GLU A 130 -29.67 -13.43 -31.16
CA GLU A 130 -30.45 -13.47 -32.38
C GLU A 130 -30.56 -14.90 -32.92
N SER A 131 -31.75 -15.50 -32.81
CA SER A 131 -32.11 -16.67 -33.61
C SER A 131 -32.75 -16.17 -34.89
N GLY A 132 -32.01 -16.34 -35.99
CA GLY A 132 -32.43 -15.95 -37.33
C GLY A 132 -33.76 -16.58 -37.74
N GLU A 133 -34.60 -15.76 -38.36
CA GLU A 133 -35.78 -16.25 -39.08
C GLU A 133 -35.34 -17.04 -40.33
N ILE A 134 -36.02 -18.18 -40.44
CA ILE A 134 -36.10 -19.24 -41.45
C ILE A 134 -35.97 -18.80 -42.92
#